data_AF-A0A5C8T9J5-F1
#
_entry.id   AF-A0A5C8T9J5-F1
#
_cell.length_a   1.000
_cell.length_b   1.000
_cell.length_c   1.000
_cell.angle_alpha   90.00
_cell.angle_beta   90.00
_cell.angle_gamma   90.00
#
_symmetry.space_group_name_H-M   'P 1'
#
loop_
_entity.id
_entity.type
_entity.pdbx_description
1 polymer ?
#
loop_
_entity_poly.entity_id
_entity_poly.type
_entity_poly.pdbx_seq_one_letter_code
_entity_poly.pdbx_strand_id
1 'polypeptide(L)'
;MDWFERLIGFGETGYGETRARLCMVGDRLIREGTGESFGVGTLTLTSVAELRAAVAAVHRPGRLKLSIIEGDVRALHRVPENRGALFQVASQFNMLEMVGPDVTPEDGVAGYAYDRTQGPACAMAAGAATIYRNYLVPVAGKTGQTAERQLDGLSDLGDALAHRLGSGRTTLWAMRNGYALPTRAALDAVVGHLSAVDEGTLDDLRGRLRLGLHQDVEVTDGPAPGPLVSQIFCSALPIAYTRLPLEIWAPFARLVLEAAYEGTLLAGVLNAARGTSNRVLLTRLGGGAFGNADAWIDAAMLRALRLASDRDLDVAVVSYGRPSQELRELVRRYDDPSDRSN
;
A
#
# COMPACT_ATOMS: atom_id res chain seq x y z
N MET A 1 4.83 26.34 9.42
CA MET A 1 4.21 25.90 8.16
C MET A 1 4.89 24.70 7.54
N ASP A 2 4.60 23.54 8.15
CA ASP A 2 4.80 22.22 7.54
C ASP A 2 3.85 22.00 6.34
N TRP A 3 3.76 20.77 5.84
CA TRP A 3 2.92 20.44 4.68
C TRP A 3 1.42 20.46 5.00
N PHE A 4 1.03 20.13 6.23
CA PHE A 4 -0.35 20.07 6.69
C PHE A 4 -0.91 21.49 6.81
N GLU A 5 -0.21 22.38 7.51
CA GLU A 5 -0.60 23.79 7.69
C GLU A 5 -0.68 24.54 6.35
N ARG A 6 0.26 24.27 5.41
CA ARG A 6 0.20 24.83 4.05
C ARG A 6 -1.07 24.41 3.30
N LEU A 7 -1.52 23.17 3.50
CA LEU A 7 -2.63 22.59 2.75
C LEU A 7 -3.98 23.02 3.29
N ILE A 8 -4.20 22.87 4.60
CA ILE A 8 -5.51 23.04 5.23
C ILE A 8 -5.71 24.38 5.94
N GLY A 9 -4.66 25.19 6.08
CA GLY A 9 -4.73 26.57 6.58
C GLY A 9 -4.47 26.74 8.08
N PHE A 10 -4.29 25.66 8.84
CA PHE A 10 -3.95 25.70 10.26
C PHE A 10 -3.01 24.57 10.69
N GLY A 11 -2.25 24.78 11.76
CA GLY A 11 -1.29 23.78 12.27
C GLY A 11 -2.00 22.58 12.91
N GLU A 12 -1.42 21.39 12.77
CA GLU A 12 -1.94 20.18 13.42
C GLU A 12 -1.77 20.31 14.95
N THR A 13 -2.87 20.13 15.69
CA THR A 13 -2.89 20.22 17.17
C THR A 13 -3.41 18.90 17.76
N GLY A 14 -4.17 18.93 18.86
CA GLY A 14 -4.80 17.71 19.40
C GLY A 14 -5.78 17.10 18.40
N TYR A 15 -5.83 15.76 18.33
CA TYR A 15 -6.62 15.03 17.33
C TYR A 15 -8.08 15.48 17.24
N GLY A 16 -8.74 15.67 18.40
CA GLY A 16 -10.15 16.08 18.47
C GLY A 16 -10.39 17.50 17.96
N GLU A 17 -9.48 18.44 18.26
CA GLU A 17 -9.55 19.83 17.81
C GLU A 17 -9.29 19.91 16.29
N THR A 18 -8.22 19.26 15.84
CA THR A 18 -7.85 19.15 14.43
C THR A 18 -9.02 18.59 13.62
N ARG A 19 -9.58 17.44 14.02
CA ARG A 19 -10.73 16.83 13.33
C ARG A 19 -11.98 17.71 13.33
N ALA A 20 -12.22 18.49 14.38
CA ALA A 20 -13.39 19.38 14.46
C ALA A 20 -13.31 20.58 13.51
N ARG A 21 -12.10 20.96 13.07
CA ARG A 21 -11.85 22.07 12.14
C ARG A 21 -11.77 21.61 10.67
N LEU A 22 -11.43 20.35 10.41
CA LEU A 22 -11.42 19.78 9.06
C LEU A 22 -12.85 19.78 8.48
N CYS A 23 -13.02 20.40 7.31
CA CYS A 23 -14.29 20.52 6.62
C CYS A 23 -14.27 19.79 5.27
N MET A 24 -15.29 18.98 5.01
CA MET A 24 -15.51 18.28 3.74
C MET A 24 -16.77 18.80 3.05
N VAL A 25 -16.67 19.06 1.75
CA VAL A 25 -17.83 19.30 0.88
C VAL A 25 -17.76 18.31 -0.28
N GLY A 26 -18.66 17.33 -0.27
CA GLY A 26 -18.59 16.18 -1.18
C GLY A 26 -17.31 15.39 -0.96
N ASP A 27 -16.54 15.21 -2.02
CA ASP A 27 -15.23 14.54 -2.06
C ASP A 27 -14.05 15.51 -1.88
N ARG A 28 -14.29 16.77 -1.47
CA ARG A 28 -13.23 17.79 -1.35
C ARG A 28 -13.02 18.25 0.10
N LEU A 29 -11.76 18.24 0.51
CA LEU A 29 -11.28 18.83 1.77
C LEU A 29 -11.10 20.35 1.56
N ILE A 30 -11.72 21.16 2.41
CA ILE A 30 -11.70 22.63 2.32
C ILE A 30 -10.55 23.19 3.15
N ARG A 31 -9.82 24.17 2.61
CA ARG A 31 -8.82 24.94 3.33
C ARG A 31 -9.46 26.05 4.16
N GLU A 32 -9.23 26.03 5.47
CA GLU A 32 -9.78 27.01 6.41
C GLU A 32 -9.40 28.45 6.03
N GLY A 33 -10.35 29.38 6.16
CA GLY A 33 -10.14 30.81 5.85
C GLY A 33 -10.03 31.15 4.36
N THR A 34 -10.20 30.19 3.44
CA THR A 34 -10.09 30.41 1.99
C THR A 34 -11.27 29.79 1.22
N GLY A 35 -11.30 29.99 -0.10
CA GLY A 35 -12.16 29.24 -1.02
C GLY A 35 -11.48 28.02 -1.67
N GLU A 36 -10.26 27.68 -1.27
CA GLU A 36 -9.51 26.56 -1.85
C GLU A 36 -10.03 25.22 -1.32
N SER A 37 -10.00 24.20 -2.17
CA SER A 37 -10.42 22.84 -1.82
C SER A 37 -9.66 21.81 -2.64
N PHE A 38 -9.47 20.61 -2.10
CA PHE A 38 -8.64 19.55 -2.68
C PHE A 38 -9.40 18.21 -2.71
N GLY A 39 -9.38 17.52 -3.85
CA GLY A 39 -10.05 16.24 -4.01
C GLY A 39 -9.39 15.15 -3.18
N VAL A 40 -10.12 14.55 -2.24
CA VAL A 40 -9.60 13.44 -1.42
C VAL A 40 -9.62 12.11 -2.17
N GLY A 41 -10.51 11.95 -3.16
CA GLY A 41 -10.70 10.71 -3.90
C GLY A 41 -11.66 9.74 -3.21
N THR A 42 -11.64 8.46 -3.62
CA THR A 42 -12.44 7.39 -3.01
C THR A 42 -11.57 6.26 -2.49
N LEU A 43 -11.58 6.02 -1.18
CA LEU A 43 -10.88 4.90 -0.55
C LEU A 43 -11.77 3.67 -0.43
N THR A 44 -11.30 2.52 -0.91
CA THR A 44 -11.92 1.21 -0.73
C THR A 44 -10.90 0.22 -0.14
N LEU A 45 -11.30 -0.57 0.86
CA LEU A 45 -10.52 -1.70 1.35
C LEU A 45 -10.91 -2.97 0.60
N THR A 46 -10.16 -3.30 -0.45
CA THR A 46 -10.49 -4.42 -1.34
C THR A 46 -9.54 -5.61 -1.15
N SER A 47 -10.08 -6.82 -1.19
CA SER A 47 -9.28 -8.05 -1.14
C SER A 47 -8.68 -8.41 -2.51
N VAL A 48 -7.57 -9.16 -2.53
CA VAL A 48 -7.00 -9.66 -3.79
C VAL A 48 -8.01 -10.55 -4.54
N ALA A 49 -8.86 -11.30 -3.84
CA ALA A 49 -9.95 -12.08 -4.43
C ALA A 49 -11.02 -11.20 -5.10
N GLU A 50 -11.44 -10.09 -4.48
CA GLU A 50 -12.34 -9.11 -5.08
C GLU A 50 -11.73 -8.48 -6.34
N LEU A 51 -10.45 -8.12 -6.30
CA LEU A 51 -9.70 -7.59 -7.44
C LEU A 51 -9.61 -8.61 -8.60
N ARG A 52 -9.33 -9.88 -8.31
CA ARG A 52 -9.35 -10.98 -9.31
C ARG A 52 -10.72 -11.09 -9.98
N ALA A 53 -11.80 -11.09 -9.18
CA ALA A 53 -13.17 -11.17 -9.69
C ALA A 53 -13.55 -9.97 -10.56
N ALA A 54 -13.15 -8.76 -10.17
CA ALA A 54 -13.37 -7.54 -10.95
C ALA A 54 -12.58 -7.56 -12.28
N VAL A 55 -11.32 -8.01 -12.28
CA VAL A 55 -10.49 -8.12 -13.49
C VAL A 55 -10.99 -9.21 -14.44
N ALA A 56 -11.61 -10.28 -13.94
CA ALA A 56 -12.21 -11.31 -14.79
C ALA A 56 -13.34 -10.79 -15.70
N ALA A 57 -14.01 -9.70 -15.30
CA ALA A 57 -15.03 -9.03 -16.12
C ALA A 57 -14.44 -8.05 -17.16
N VAL A 58 -13.11 -7.89 -17.21
CA VAL A 58 -12.41 -6.86 -18.01
C VAL A 58 -11.52 -7.50 -19.07
N HIS A 59 -11.78 -7.18 -20.34
CA HIS A 59 -10.92 -7.58 -21.45
C HIS A 59 -9.96 -6.45 -21.85
N ARG A 60 -8.70 -6.54 -21.39
CA ARG A 60 -7.57 -5.67 -21.81
C ARG A 60 -6.34 -6.51 -22.21
N PRO A 61 -6.39 -7.20 -23.37
CA PRO A 61 -5.23 -7.93 -23.88
C PRO A 61 -4.11 -6.96 -24.29
N GLY A 62 -2.87 -7.37 -24.09
CA GLY A 62 -1.69 -6.62 -24.49
C GLY A 62 -0.41 -7.33 -24.09
N ARG A 63 0.63 -6.55 -23.79
CA ARG A 63 1.86 -7.04 -23.17
C ARG A 63 2.29 -6.04 -22.10
N LEU A 64 2.54 -6.54 -20.89
CA LEU A 64 3.07 -5.74 -19.81
C LEU A 64 4.52 -5.34 -20.15
N LYS A 65 4.79 -4.04 -20.07
CA LYS A 65 6.13 -3.45 -20.18
C LYS A 65 6.67 -3.22 -18.77
N LEU A 66 7.95 -3.51 -18.58
CA LEU A 66 8.63 -3.29 -17.31
C LEU A 66 9.82 -2.35 -17.52
N SER A 67 9.97 -1.39 -16.63
CA SER A 67 11.05 -0.41 -16.65
C SER A 67 11.50 -0.06 -15.23
N ILE A 68 12.59 0.69 -15.11
CA ILE A 68 13.02 1.32 -13.86
C ILE A 68 12.93 2.83 -14.08
N ILE A 69 12.37 3.54 -13.10
CA ILE A 69 12.40 5.01 -13.06
C ILE A 69 13.21 5.46 -11.86
N GLU A 70 14.19 6.34 -12.09
CA GLU A 70 14.99 6.97 -11.04
C GLU A 70 14.37 8.32 -10.65
N GLY A 71 14.17 8.56 -9.36
CA GLY A 71 13.70 9.85 -8.83
C GLY A 71 12.93 9.76 -7.52
N ASP A 72 12.65 10.94 -6.95
CA ASP A 72 11.79 11.08 -5.77
C ASP A 72 10.33 10.76 -6.13
N VAL A 73 9.77 9.72 -5.50
CA VAL A 73 8.39 9.27 -5.72
C VAL A 73 7.38 10.38 -5.44
N ARG A 74 7.65 11.30 -4.50
CA ARG A 74 6.80 12.46 -4.20
C ARG A 74 6.73 13.41 -5.40
N ALA A 75 7.87 13.69 -6.04
CA ALA A 75 7.93 14.47 -7.27
C ALA A 75 7.28 13.73 -8.45
N LEU A 76 7.43 12.40 -8.54
CA LEU A 76 6.83 11.59 -9.60
C LEU A 76 5.29 11.68 -9.64
N HIS A 77 4.60 11.97 -8.53
CA HIS A 77 3.14 12.20 -8.54
C HIS A 77 2.73 13.41 -9.40
N ARG A 78 3.63 14.37 -9.63
CA ARG A 78 3.36 15.60 -10.40
C ARG A 78 3.79 15.54 -11.86
N VAL A 79 4.50 14.49 -12.25
CA VAL A 79 5.03 14.30 -13.60
C VAL A 79 3.86 14.05 -14.57
N PRO A 80 3.71 14.80 -15.67
CA PRO A 80 2.54 14.72 -16.57
C PRO A 80 2.24 13.30 -17.08
N GLU A 81 3.29 12.53 -17.35
CA GLU A 81 3.23 11.13 -17.81
C GLU A 81 2.61 10.18 -16.78
N ASN A 82 2.60 10.57 -15.49
CA ASN A 82 1.98 9.81 -14.41
C ASN A 82 0.56 10.32 -14.06
N ARG A 83 -0.03 11.24 -14.83
CA ARG A 83 -1.43 11.64 -14.64
C ARG A 83 -2.34 10.41 -14.73
N GLY A 84 -3.16 10.20 -13.71
CA GLY A 84 -4.05 9.05 -13.60
C GLY A 84 -3.36 7.72 -13.30
N ALA A 85 -2.03 7.68 -13.14
CA ALA A 85 -1.29 6.45 -12.86
C ALA A 85 -1.61 5.90 -11.45
N LEU A 86 -1.39 4.59 -11.27
CA LEU A 86 -1.49 3.93 -9.97
C LEU A 86 -0.12 3.87 -9.29
N PHE A 87 -0.01 4.42 -8.09
CA PHE A 87 1.19 4.37 -7.26
C PHE A 87 1.03 3.31 -6.17
N GLN A 88 1.96 2.35 -6.10
CA GLN A 88 2.08 1.48 -4.94
C GLN A 88 2.71 2.24 -3.78
N VAL A 89 2.01 2.32 -2.66
CA VAL A 89 2.46 3.00 -1.45
C VAL A 89 2.82 1.96 -0.39
N ALA A 90 4.09 1.97 0.04
CA ALA A 90 4.51 1.23 1.21
C ALA A 90 3.88 1.86 2.46
N SER A 91 3.02 1.10 3.13
CA SER A 91 2.14 1.54 4.21
C SER A 91 2.06 0.47 5.28
N GLN A 92 1.35 0.72 6.38
CA GLN A 92 0.98 -0.28 7.37
C GLN A 92 -0.40 -0.89 7.09
N PHE A 93 -0.77 -1.97 7.81
CA PHE A 93 -2.08 -2.62 7.59
C PHE A 93 -3.28 -1.70 7.91
N ASN A 94 -3.07 -0.54 8.54
CA ASN A 94 -4.09 0.48 8.76
C ASN A 94 -4.15 1.59 7.68
N MET A 95 -3.40 1.45 6.59
CA MET A 95 -3.34 2.42 5.47
C MET A 95 -2.82 3.80 5.89
N LEU A 96 -1.95 3.83 6.89
CA LEU A 96 -1.21 4.99 7.38
C LEU A 96 0.30 4.69 7.36
N GLU A 97 1.10 5.75 7.37
CA GLU A 97 2.55 5.73 7.16
C GLU A 97 3.30 6.23 8.41
N MET A 98 2.84 5.80 9.60
CA MET A 98 3.41 6.19 10.90
C MET A 98 4.82 5.62 11.09
N VAL A 99 5.74 6.38 11.70
CA VAL A 99 7.16 6.00 11.85
C VAL A 99 7.41 4.77 12.74
N GLY A 100 6.43 4.37 13.54
CA GLY A 100 6.55 3.21 14.43
C GLY A 100 5.22 2.75 15.04
N PRO A 101 5.24 1.60 15.74
CA PRO A 101 4.05 1.01 16.36
C PRO A 101 3.52 1.78 17.58
N ASP A 102 4.24 2.78 18.06
CA ASP A 102 3.85 3.66 19.18
C ASP A 102 3.27 5.01 18.73
N VAL A 103 3.38 5.37 17.44
CA VAL A 103 2.91 6.66 16.91
C VAL A 103 1.53 6.48 16.29
N THR A 104 0.50 6.77 17.06
CA THR A 104 -0.91 6.48 16.79
C THR A 104 -1.55 7.47 15.81
N PRO A 105 -2.75 7.19 15.26
CA PRO A 105 -3.53 8.17 14.48
C PRO A 105 -3.73 9.51 15.18
N GLU A 106 -3.76 9.51 16.51
CA GLU A 106 -3.93 10.66 17.37
C GLU A 106 -2.71 11.60 17.41
N ASP A 107 -1.52 11.07 17.12
CA ASP A 107 -0.28 11.84 17.01
C ASP A 107 -0.18 12.63 15.68
N GLY A 108 -1.14 12.40 14.76
CA GLY A 108 -1.29 13.17 13.54
C GLY A 108 -0.43 12.72 12.36
N VAL A 109 -0.48 13.47 11.26
CA VAL A 109 0.21 13.17 9.99
C VAL A 109 1.21 14.24 9.56
N ALA A 110 1.20 15.44 10.16
CA ALA A 110 2.19 16.49 9.86
C ALA A 110 3.63 15.99 10.09
N GLY A 111 3.81 15.10 11.08
CA GLY A 111 5.08 14.42 11.38
C GLY A 111 5.69 13.62 10.22
N TYR A 112 4.92 13.29 9.18
CA TYR A 112 5.42 12.61 7.97
C TYR A 112 6.52 13.43 7.27
N ALA A 113 6.61 14.75 7.52
CA ALA A 113 7.70 15.61 7.06
C ALA A 113 9.10 15.16 7.50
N TYR A 114 9.21 14.42 8.59
CA TYR A 114 10.49 14.00 9.18
C TYR A 114 10.92 12.59 8.78
N ASP A 115 10.02 11.79 8.22
CA ASP A 115 10.33 10.48 7.66
C ASP A 115 10.69 10.62 6.17
N ARG A 116 11.79 9.95 5.78
CA ARG A 116 12.35 9.97 4.41
C ARG A 116 12.10 8.67 3.65
N THR A 117 11.30 7.76 4.20
CA THR A 117 10.86 6.54 3.51
C THR A 117 9.79 6.87 2.45
N GLN A 118 9.56 5.95 1.53
CA GLN A 118 8.69 6.20 0.37
C GLN A 118 7.20 6.32 0.72
N GLY A 119 6.74 5.69 1.80
CA GLY A 119 5.35 5.78 2.26
C GLY A 119 4.93 7.22 2.56
N PRO A 120 5.55 7.86 3.57
CA PRO A 120 5.35 9.27 3.91
C PRO A 120 5.55 10.23 2.73
N ALA A 121 6.49 9.94 1.83
CA ALA A 121 6.69 10.70 0.60
C ALA A 121 5.46 10.67 -0.34
N CYS A 122 4.89 9.49 -0.60
CA CYS A 122 3.64 9.34 -1.35
C CYS A 122 2.44 9.93 -0.60
N ALA A 123 2.38 9.75 0.72
CA ALA A 123 1.30 10.26 1.55
C ALA A 123 1.24 11.80 1.55
N MET A 124 2.39 12.47 1.63
CA MET A 124 2.47 13.93 1.51
C MET A 124 2.18 14.43 0.08
N ALA A 125 2.45 13.63 -0.96
CA ALA A 125 2.12 13.99 -2.34
C ALA A 125 0.61 14.14 -2.56
N ALA A 126 -0.20 13.28 -1.92
CA ALA A 126 -1.66 13.33 -1.90
C ALA A 126 -2.17 13.71 -0.48
N GLY A 127 -1.71 14.86 0.02
CA GLY A 127 -1.90 15.28 1.41
C GLY A 127 -3.38 15.31 1.85
N ALA A 128 -4.30 15.78 1.01
CA ALA A 128 -5.73 15.84 1.37
C ALA A 128 -6.33 14.44 1.58
N ALA A 129 -5.95 13.49 0.72
CA ALA A 129 -6.31 12.08 0.85
C ALA A 129 -5.71 11.44 2.10
N THR A 130 -4.49 11.82 2.50
CA THR A 130 -3.82 11.36 3.72
C THR A 130 -4.48 11.89 4.99
N ILE A 131 -4.82 13.18 5.04
CA ILE A 131 -5.59 13.79 6.14
C ILE A 131 -6.94 13.08 6.27
N TYR A 132 -7.61 12.80 5.15
CA TYR A 132 -8.85 12.01 5.15
C TYR A 132 -8.64 10.59 5.73
N ARG A 133 -7.61 9.85 5.30
CA ARG A 133 -7.28 8.49 5.82
C ARG A 133 -7.03 8.46 7.33
N ASN A 134 -6.56 9.55 7.93
CA ASN A 134 -6.34 9.61 9.38
C ASN A 134 -7.59 10.07 10.15
N TYR A 135 -8.14 11.22 9.77
CA TYR A 135 -9.11 11.95 10.58
C TYR A 135 -10.58 11.73 10.20
N LEU A 136 -10.87 11.35 8.94
CA LEU A 136 -12.22 11.46 8.37
C LEU A 136 -12.76 10.16 7.77
N VAL A 137 -11.91 9.17 7.48
CA VAL A 137 -12.32 7.87 6.95
C VAL A 137 -13.31 7.16 7.90
N PRO A 138 -14.42 6.57 7.40
CA PRO A 138 -15.30 5.76 8.22
C PRO A 138 -14.61 4.45 8.65
N VAL A 139 -14.51 4.22 9.96
CA VAL A 139 -14.05 2.96 10.56
C VAL A 139 -15.03 2.50 11.63
N ALA A 140 -15.55 1.28 11.49
CA ALA A 140 -16.51 0.65 12.41
C ALA A 140 -17.66 1.60 12.86
N GLY A 141 -18.26 2.33 11.91
CA GLY A 141 -19.37 3.25 12.16
C GLY A 141 -19.00 4.57 12.85
N LYS A 142 -17.72 4.94 12.91
CA LYS A 142 -17.21 6.21 13.45
C LYS A 142 -16.25 6.89 12.45
N THR A 143 -16.08 8.19 12.60
CA THR A 143 -15.22 9.03 11.74
C THR A 143 -13.79 9.08 12.28
N GLY A 144 -12.82 8.73 11.43
CA GLY A 144 -11.39 8.76 11.72
C GLY A 144 -10.87 7.51 12.43
N GLN A 145 -9.58 7.23 12.24
CA GLN A 145 -8.84 6.17 12.92
C GLN A 145 -8.38 6.64 14.31
N THR A 146 -8.39 5.73 15.29
CA THR A 146 -7.83 5.95 16.65
C THR A 146 -6.96 4.75 17.03
N ALA A 147 -6.19 4.81 18.11
CA ALA A 147 -5.35 3.71 18.58
C ALA A 147 -6.14 2.40 18.78
N GLU A 148 -7.42 2.49 19.19
CA GLU A 148 -8.32 1.36 19.46
C GLU A 148 -9.19 0.96 18.25
N ARG A 149 -9.17 1.73 17.16
CA ARG A 149 -10.10 1.54 16.03
C ARG A 149 -9.44 1.99 14.73
N GLN A 150 -8.92 1.02 14.00
CA GLN A 150 -8.18 1.22 12.77
C GLN A 150 -8.75 0.37 11.64
N LEU A 151 -8.38 0.73 10.42
CA LEU A 151 -8.44 -0.18 9.28
C LEU A 151 -7.48 -1.35 9.53
N ASP A 152 -7.77 -2.54 9.01
CA ASP A 152 -6.92 -3.72 9.16
C ASP A 152 -6.91 -4.53 7.86
N GLY A 153 -5.89 -4.31 7.03
CA GLY A 153 -5.66 -5.02 5.78
C GLY A 153 -5.31 -6.51 5.97
N LEU A 154 -4.96 -6.92 7.19
CA LEU A 154 -4.59 -8.30 7.51
C LEU A 154 -5.75 -9.09 8.16
N SER A 155 -6.91 -8.46 8.40
CA SER A 155 -8.04 -9.04 9.13
C SER A 155 -8.50 -10.38 8.57
N ASP A 156 -8.89 -10.41 7.29
CA ASP A 156 -9.54 -11.56 6.65
C ASP A 156 -8.55 -12.73 6.45
N LEU A 157 -7.27 -12.41 6.22
CA LEU A 157 -6.19 -13.39 6.19
C LEU A 157 -5.91 -13.95 7.59
N GLY A 158 -5.88 -13.09 8.61
CA GLY A 158 -5.72 -13.49 10.01
C GLY A 158 -6.85 -14.37 10.52
N ASP A 159 -8.11 -14.05 10.18
CA ASP A 159 -9.27 -14.85 10.58
C ASP A 159 -9.28 -16.22 9.86
N ALA A 160 -8.83 -16.28 8.60
CA ALA A 160 -8.69 -17.56 7.89
C ALA A 160 -7.52 -18.42 8.41
N LEU A 161 -6.38 -17.81 8.74
CA LEU A 161 -5.27 -18.51 9.40
C LEU A 161 -5.69 -19.02 10.78
N ALA A 162 -6.39 -18.20 11.57
CA ALA A 162 -6.89 -18.56 12.89
C ALA A 162 -7.86 -19.75 12.83
N HIS A 163 -8.81 -19.73 11.89
CA HIS A 163 -9.71 -20.86 11.63
C HIS A 163 -8.95 -22.13 11.25
N ARG A 164 -7.96 -22.04 10.35
CA ARG A 164 -7.15 -23.20 9.90
C ARG A 164 -6.22 -23.75 11.00
N LEU A 165 -5.82 -22.91 11.96
CA LEU A 165 -4.98 -23.28 13.11
C LEU A 165 -5.79 -23.68 14.35
N GLY A 166 -7.13 -23.56 14.34
CA GLY A 166 -7.98 -23.81 15.50
C GLY A 166 -7.76 -22.82 16.65
N SER A 167 -7.37 -21.59 16.34
CA SER A 167 -7.02 -20.53 17.30
C SER A 167 -7.82 -19.25 17.06
N GLY A 168 -7.58 -18.20 17.86
CA GLY A 168 -8.16 -16.87 17.64
C GLY A 168 -7.17 -15.94 16.92
N ARG A 169 -7.65 -14.99 16.09
CA ARG A 169 -6.77 -14.04 15.37
C ARG A 169 -5.82 -13.27 16.30
N THR A 170 -6.29 -12.85 17.47
CA THR A 170 -5.48 -12.18 18.50
C THR A 170 -4.38 -13.05 19.13
N THR A 171 -4.41 -14.37 18.92
CA THR A 171 -3.34 -15.29 19.35
C THR A 171 -2.24 -15.45 18.30
N LEU A 172 -2.49 -15.06 17.03
CA LEU A 172 -1.51 -15.10 15.95
C LEU A 172 -0.52 -13.93 16.06
N TRP A 173 -1.03 -12.73 16.34
CA TRP A 173 -0.22 -11.53 16.57
C TRP A 173 -0.99 -10.48 17.37
N ALA A 174 -0.24 -9.65 18.09
CA ALA A 174 -0.75 -8.36 18.53
C ALA A 174 -0.71 -7.40 17.34
N MET A 175 -1.88 -6.92 16.89
CA MET A 175 -1.93 -5.81 15.94
C MET A 175 -1.79 -4.51 16.73
N ARG A 176 -0.84 -3.67 16.33
CA ARG A 176 -0.51 -2.44 17.05
C ARG A 176 -0.17 -1.36 16.03
N ASN A 177 -1.07 -0.40 15.84
CA ASN A 177 -0.93 0.67 14.86
C ASN A 177 -0.63 0.19 13.41
N GLY A 178 -1.31 -0.87 12.96
CA GLY A 178 -1.05 -1.48 11.65
C GLY A 178 0.22 -2.34 11.57
N TYR A 179 0.97 -2.52 12.67
CA TYR A 179 2.08 -3.47 12.76
C TYR A 179 1.59 -4.81 13.34
N ALA A 180 1.73 -5.89 12.58
CA ALA A 180 1.44 -7.25 13.04
C ALA A 180 2.66 -7.83 13.79
N LEU A 181 2.55 -7.97 15.11
CA LEU A 181 3.64 -8.38 16.00
C LEU A 181 3.34 -9.78 16.61
N PRO A 182 3.80 -10.88 15.97
CA PRO A 182 3.61 -12.23 16.47
C PRO A 182 4.58 -12.58 17.60
N THR A 183 4.20 -13.53 18.44
CA THR A 183 5.16 -14.25 19.28
C THR A 183 5.91 -15.29 18.45
N ARG A 184 7.04 -15.80 18.95
CA ARG A 184 7.79 -16.88 18.27
C ARG A 184 6.91 -18.09 17.95
N ALA A 185 6.17 -18.58 18.96
CA ALA A 185 5.32 -19.77 18.81
C ALA A 185 4.15 -19.55 17.83
N ALA A 186 3.56 -18.34 17.83
CA ALA A 186 2.49 -17.99 16.91
C ALA A 186 2.99 -17.89 15.45
N LEU A 187 4.18 -17.30 15.24
CA LEU A 187 4.81 -17.25 13.92
C LEU A 187 5.20 -18.66 13.44
N ASP A 188 5.79 -19.50 14.29
CA ASP A 188 6.12 -20.89 13.96
C ASP A 188 4.87 -21.68 13.55
N ALA A 189 3.71 -21.46 14.22
CA ALA A 189 2.45 -22.10 13.87
C ALA A 189 1.92 -21.66 12.49
N VAL A 190 1.89 -20.35 12.22
CA VAL A 190 1.50 -19.80 10.90
C VAL A 190 2.42 -20.33 9.81
N VAL A 191 3.73 -20.27 10.03
CA VAL A 191 4.77 -20.68 9.07
C VAL A 191 4.74 -22.19 8.82
N GLY A 192 4.55 -22.99 9.86
CA GLY A 192 4.39 -24.44 9.76
C GLY A 192 3.15 -24.83 8.94
N HIS A 193 2.03 -24.12 9.14
CA HIS A 193 0.84 -24.30 8.32
C HIS A 193 1.07 -23.92 6.85
N LEU A 194 1.60 -22.72 6.59
CA LEU A 194 1.89 -22.24 5.23
C LEU A 194 2.89 -23.12 4.48
N SER A 195 3.79 -23.81 5.18
CA SER A 195 4.77 -24.72 4.57
C SER A 195 4.22 -26.12 4.28
N ALA A 196 3.03 -26.46 4.78
CA ALA A 196 2.43 -27.80 4.69
C ALA A 196 1.18 -27.89 3.81
N VAL A 197 0.60 -26.76 3.43
CA VAL A 197 -0.59 -26.68 2.56
C VAL A 197 -0.23 -26.67 1.07
N ASP A 198 -1.21 -26.96 0.23
CA ASP A 198 -1.07 -26.91 -1.23
C ASP A 198 -1.15 -25.48 -1.79
N GLU A 199 -0.73 -25.33 -3.05
CA GLU A 199 -0.74 -24.04 -3.76
C GLU A 199 -2.16 -23.46 -3.90
N GLY A 200 -3.20 -24.29 -3.99
CA GLY A 200 -4.59 -23.82 -4.02
C GLY A 200 -5.00 -23.16 -2.70
N THR A 201 -4.56 -23.71 -1.57
CA THR A 201 -4.76 -23.12 -0.24
C THR A 201 -3.90 -21.87 -0.04
N LEU A 202 -2.66 -21.86 -0.53
CA LEU A 202 -1.84 -20.63 -0.54
C LEU A 202 -2.52 -19.53 -1.35
N ASP A 203 -3.12 -19.87 -2.50
CA ASP A 203 -3.78 -18.88 -3.35
C ASP A 203 -5.09 -18.32 -2.78
N ASP A 204 -5.86 -19.15 -2.07
CA ASP A 204 -6.98 -18.70 -1.22
C ASP A 204 -6.48 -17.73 -0.14
N LEU A 205 -5.37 -18.03 0.52
CA LEU A 205 -4.81 -17.15 1.56
C LEU A 205 -4.26 -15.83 0.98
N ARG A 206 -3.59 -15.84 -0.18
CA ARG A 206 -3.24 -14.60 -0.91
C ARG A 206 -4.48 -13.77 -1.22
N GLY A 207 -5.54 -14.43 -1.69
CA GLY A 207 -6.83 -13.82 -2.03
C GLY A 207 -7.45 -13.01 -0.88
N ARG A 208 -7.13 -13.32 0.37
CA ARG A 208 -7.71 -12.70 1.58
C ARG A 208 -6.97 -11.46 2.08
N LEU A 209 -5.79 -11.13 1.55
CA LEU A 209 -5.13 -9.88 1.90
C LEU A 209 -5.96 -8.69 1.40
N ARG A 210 -6.26 -7.72 2.27
CA ARG A 210 -6.93 -6.47 1.90
C ARG A 210 -5.92 -5.33 1.71
N LEU A 211 -6.11 -4.59 0.63
CA LEU A 211 -5.30 -3.43 0.24
C LEU A 211 -6.19 -2.18 0.24
N GLY A 212 -5.64 -1.04 0.65
CA GLY A 212 -6.35 0.24 0.56
C GLY A 212 -6.20 0.82 -0.83
N LEU A 213 -7.21 0.75 -1.68
CA LEU A 213 -7.21 1.40 -2.99
C LEU A 213 -7.86 2.79 -2.87
N HIS A 214 -7.06 3.86 -2.98
CA HIS A 214 -7.52 5.23 -2.98
C HIS A 214 -7.49 5.78 -4.42
N GLN A 215 -8.67 5.89 -5.04
CA GLN A 215 -8.81 6.26 -6.44
C GLN A 215 -8.99 7.75 -6.63
N ASP A 216 -8.40 8.29 -7.70
CA ASP A 216 -8.61 9.66 -8.20
C ASP A 216 -8.33 10.75 -7.14
N VAL A 217 -7.27 10.56 -6.36
CA VAL A 217 -6.78 11.51 -5.35
C VAL A 217 -6.11 12.70 -6.03
N GLU A 218 -6.34 13.91 -5.53
CA GLU A 218 -5.64 15.10 -6.02
C GLU A 218 -4.23 15.19 -5.43
N VAL A 219 -3.23 15.43 -6.30
CA VAL A 219 -1.84 15.64 -5.89
C VAL A 219 -1.67 17.06 -5.38
N THR A 220 -1.60 17.21 -4.05
CA THR A 220 -1.64 18.52 -3.37
C THR A 220 -0.25 19.12 -3.08
N ASP A 221 0.84 18.44 -3.44
CA ASP A 221 2.21 18.91 -3.17
C ASP A 221 2.74 19.87 -4.25
N GLY A 222 1.96 20.88 -4.61
CA GLY A 222 2.29 21.83 -5.67
C GLY A 222 1.21 22.89 -5.90
N PRO A 223 1.26 23.61 -7.04
CA PRO A 223 0.20 24.52 -7.44
C PRO A 223 -1.12 23.78 -7.65
N ALA A 224 -2.22 24.34 -7.15
CA ALA A 224 -3.57 23.83 -7.37
C ALA A 224 -4.17 24.37 -8.69
N PRO A 225 -5.06 23.61 -9.36
CA PRO A 225 -5.44 22.23 -9.07
C PRO A 225 -4.34 21.23 -9.47
N GLY A 226 -4.16 20.18 -8.68
CA GLY A 226 -3.20 19.12 -8.96
C GLY A 226 -3.67 18.16 -10.08
N PRO A 227 -2.77 17.35 -10.66
CA PRO A 227 -3.19 16.16 -11.38
C PRO A 227 -3.90 15.18 -10.43
N LEU A 228 -4.81 14.37 -10.98
CA LEU A 228 -5.36 13.22 -10.26
C LEU A 228 -4.47 12.00 -10.49
N VAL A 229 -4.31 11.16 -9.46
CA VAL A 229 -3.65 9.85 -9.51
C VAL A 229 -4.44 8.85 -8.67
N SER A 230 -4.08 7.56 -8.73
CA SER A 230 -4.57 6.56 -7.78
C SER A 230 -3.41 6.09 -6.90
N GLN A 231 -3.67 5.76 -5.63
CA GLN A 231 -2.70 5.18 -4.70
C GLN A 231 -3.23 3.84 -4.18
N ILE A 232 -2.39 2.81 -4.13
CA ILE A 232 -2.72 1.54 -3.45
C ILE A 232 -1.77 1.29 -2.28
N PHE A 233 -2.35 1.30 -1.09
CA PHE A 233 -1.69 1.13 0.19
C PHE A 233 -1.50 -0.36 0.47
N CYS A 234 -0.23 -0.76 0.52
CA CYS A 234 0.20 -2.14 0.71
C CYS A 234 1.17 -2.21 1.90
N SER A 235 1.00 -3.21 2.76
CA SER A 235 1.91 -3.50 3.87
C SER A 235 2.66 -4.80 3.63
N ALA A 236 3.96 -4.80 3.90
CA ALA A 236 4.71 -6.02 4.16
C ALA A 236 4.55 -6.43 5.64
N LEU A 237 5.23 -7.49 6.07
CA LEU A 237 5.33 -7.82 7.50
C LEU A 237 6.45 -6.99 8.16
N PRO A 238 6.25 -6.49 9.40
CA PRO A 238 7.20 -5.60 10.07
C PRO A 238 8.31 -6.37 10.79
N ILE A 239 9.10 -7.14 10.03
CA ILE A 239 10.11 -8.08 10.55
C ILE A 239 11.10 -7.39 11.51
N ALA A 240 11.66 -6.25 11.09
CA ALA A 240 12.63 -5.48 11.86
C ALA A 240 12.09 -4.87 13.17
N TYR A 241 10.77 -4.85 13.36
CA TYR A 241 10.12 -4.40 14.61
C TYR A 241 9.95 -5.55 15.62
N THR A 242 10.51 -6.72 15.32
CA THR A 242 10.55 -7.88 16.22
C THR A 242 11.99 -8.32 16.51
N ARG A 243 12.18 -9.14 17.54
CA ARG A 243 13.48 -9.79 17.84
C ARG A 243 13.56 -11.23 17.30
N LEU A 244 12.76 -11.55 16.29
CA LEU A 244 12.67 -12.89 15.70
C LEU A 244 13.70 -13.02 14.56
N PRO A 245 14.32 -14.20 14.35
CA PRO A 245 15.24 -14.42 13.23
C PRO A 245 14.56 -14.14 11.89
N LEU A 246 15.28 -13.60 10.91
CA LEU A 246 14.72 -13.26 9.60
C LEU A 246 14.13 -14.50 8.92
N GLU A 247 14.87 -15.61 8.95
CA GLU A 247 14.64 -16.81 8.15
C GLU A 247 13.27 -17.44 8.41
N ILE A 248 12.77 -17.40 9.66
CA ILE A 248 11.49 -18.01 10.01
C ILE A 248 10.29 -17.27 9.39
N TRP A 249 10.43 -16.00 9.02
CA TRP A 249 9.35 -15.25 8.40
C TRP A 249 9.07 -15.65 6.95
N ALA A 250 10.00 -16.33 6.27
CA ALA A 250 10.02 -16.40 4.81
C ALA A 250 8.69 -16.86 4.18
N PRO A 251 7.98 -17.91 4.65
CA PRO A 251 6.70 -18.31 4.06
C PRO A 251 5.59 -17.27 4.23
N PHE A 252 5.48 -16.64 5.41
CA PHE A 252 4.43 -15.64 5.66
C PHE A 252 4.73 -14.31 4.97
N ALA A 253 6.00 -13.88 4.98
CA ALA A 253 6.43 -12.66 4.29
C ALA A 253 6.24 -12.77 2.77
N ARG A 254 6.59 -13.91 2.17
CA ARG A 254 6.34 -14.16 0.74
C ARG A 254 4.86 -14.13 0.40
N LEU A 255 4.01 -14.83 1.15
CA LEU A 255 2.55 -14.82 0.95
C LEU A 255 1.98 -13.39 0.91
N VAL A 256 2.35 -12.55 1.88
CA VAL A 256 1.89 -11.15 1.97
C VAL A 256 2.43 -10.30 0.82
N LEU A 257 3.72 -10.43 0.49
CA LEU A 257 4.34 -9.71 -0.63
C LEU A 257 3.74 -10.11 -1.98
N GLU A 258 3.53 -11.40 -2.22
CA GLU A 258 2.93 -11.94 -3.45
C GLU A 258 1.52 -11.38 -3.65
N ALA A 259 0.69 -11.41 -2.60
CA ALA A 259 -0.65 -10.86 -2.61
C ALA A 259 -0.65 -9.34 -2.83
N ALA A 260 0.26 -8.60 -2.19
CA ALA A 260 0.38 -7.14 -2.33
C ALA A 260 0.76 -6.71 -3.76
N TYR A 261 1.76 -7.34 -4.38
CA TYR A 261 2.13 -7.04 -5.77
C TYR A 261 1.05 -7.49 -6.77
N GLU A 262 0.43 -8.65 -6.56
CA GLU A 262 -0.64 -9.13 -7.43
C GLU A 262 -1.84 -8.18 -7.38
N GLY A 263 -2.33 -7.82 -6.18
CA GLY A 263 -3.41 -6.85 -6.02
C GLY A 263 -3.07 -5.47 -6.59
N THR A 264 -1.82 -5.02 -6.49
CA THR A 264 -1.35 -3.78 -7.13
C THR A 264 -1.52 -3.82 -8.66
N LEU A 265 -1.09 -4.91 -9.32
CA LEU A 265 -1.21 -5.02 -10.77
C LEU A 265 -2.67 -5.22 -11.22
N LEU A 266 -3.48 -5.98 -10.48
CA LEU A 266 -4.90 -6.13 -10.74
C LEU A 266 -5.64 -4.78 -10.64
N ALA A 267 -5.36 -3.98 -9.59
CA ALA A 267 -5.87 -2.63 -9.48
C ALA A 267 -5.39 -1.72 -10.63
N GLY A 268 -4.17 -1.93 -11.13
CA GLY A 268 -3.64 -1.28 -12.34
C GLY A 268 -4.46 -1.62 -13.60
N VAL A 269 -4.84 -2.90 -13.79
CA VAL A 269 -5.73 -3.32 -14.89
C VAL A 269 -7.10 -2.64 -14.79
N LEU A 270 -7.67 -2.53 -13.58
CA LEU A 270 -8.95 -1.85 -13.36
C LEU A 270 -8.85 -0.34 -13.61
N ASN A 271 -7.76 0.30 -13.19
CA ASN A 271 -7.47 1.71 -13.46
C ASN A 271 -7.33 1.99 -14.97
N ALA A 272 -6.71 1.06 -15.71
CA ALA A 272 -6.64 1.10 -17.17
C ALA A 272 -8.01 0.86 -17.84
N ALA A 273 -8.83 -0.04 -17.27
CA ALA A 273 -10.17 -0.37 -17.77
C ALA A 273 -11.16 0.80 -17.63
N ARG A 274 -11.01 1.61 -16.58
CA ARG A 274 -11.74 2.87 -16.40
C ARG A 274 -11.36 3.96 -17.41
N GLY A 275 -10.31 3.75 -18.22
CA GLY A 275 -9.77 4.75 -19.14
C GLY A 275 -8.87 5.80 -18.49
N THR A 276 -8.48 5.60 -17.22
CA THR A 276 -7.69 6.58 -16.45
C THR A 276 -6.21 6.56 -16.85
N SER A 277 -5.51 5.45 -16.62
CA SER A 277 -4.13 5.21 -17.07
C SER A 277 -3.77 3.73 -16.92
N ASN A 278 -2.93 3.21 -17.81
CA ASN A 278 -2.33 1.88 -17.69
C ASN A 278 -0.95 1.88 -17.01
N ARG A 279 -0.49 3.05 -16.55
CA ARG A 279 0.81 3.20 -15.90
C ARG A 279 0.73 2.87 -14.41
N VAL A 280 1.64 1.99 -13.96
CA VAL A 280 1.73 1.53 -12.56
C VAL A 280 3.15 1.75 -12.04
N LEU A 281 3.28 2.44 -10.91
CA LEU A 281 4.56 2.66 -10.25
C LEU A 281 4.69 1.75 -9.04
N LEU A 282 5.63 0.81 -9.10
CA LEU A 282 5.93 -0.14 -8.02
C LEU A 282 7.08 0.36 -7.14
N THR A 283 7.08 -0.08 -5.89
CA THR A 283 8.20 0.10 -4.95
C THR A 283 8.76 -1.26 -4.52
N ARG A 284 9.95 -1.30 -3.90
CA ARG A 284 10.48 -2.48 -3.21
C ARG A 284 9.82 -2.59 -1.84
N LEU A 285 8.55 -3.02 -1.83
CA LEU A 285 7.70 -3.07 -0.65
C LEU A 285 8.37 -3.82 0.52
N GLY A 286 8.53 -3.14 1.65
CA GLY A 286 9.03 -3.73 2.90
C GLY A 286 10.55 -3.88 3.03
N GLY A 287 11.35 -3.55 2.01
CA GLY A 287 12.82 -3.73 2.01
C GLY A 287 13.60 -2.68 2.81
N GLY A 288 12.95 -1.59 3.23
CA GLY A 288 13.52 -0.56 4.09
C GLY A 288 13.25 -0.83 5.58
N ALA A 289 12.55 0.09 6.24
CA ALA A 289 12.27 0.04 7.69
C ALA A 289 11.66 -1.29 8.19
N PHE A 290 10.92 -2.02 7.35
CA PHE A 290 10.28 -3.28 7.71
C PHE A 290 11.22 -4.50 7.66
N GLY A 291 12.39 -4.40 7.00
CA GLY A 291 13.41 -5.45 7.00
C GLY A 291 13.04 -6.75 6.28
N ASN A 292 12.23 -6.69 5.22
CA ASN A 292 11.96 -7.85 4.38
C ASN A 292 13.14 -8.13 3.45
N ALA A 293 13.49 -9.40 3.27
CA ALA A 293 14.65 -9.77 2.44
C ALA A 293 14.39 -9.45 0.96
N ASP A 294 15.37 -8.80 0.31
CA ASP A 294 15.32 -8.39 -1.10
C ASP A 294 14.90 -9.53 -2.04
N ALA A 295 15.44 -10.73 -1.85
CA ALA A 295 15.11 -11.89 -2.67
C ALA A 295 13.64 -12.33 -2.59
N TRP A 296 12.92 -12.03 -1.50
CA TRP A 296 11.49 -12.35 -1.37
C TRP A 296 10.63 -11.28 -2.06
N ILE A 297 11.04 -10.01 -1.92
CA ILE A 297 10.42 -8.86 -2.58
C ILE A 297 10.51 -9.02 -4.10
N ASP A 298 11.71 -9.33 -4.60
CA ASP A 298 12.02 -9.49 -6.02
C ASP A 298 11.30 -10.70 -6.63
N ALA A 299 11.22 -11.83 -5.91
CA ALA A 299 10.47 -13.01 -6.34
C ALA A 299 8.95 -12.76 -6.39
N ALA A 300 8.39 -12.12 -5.36
CA ALA A 300 6.97 -11.79 -5.29
C ALA A 300 6.55 -10.81 -6.40
N MET A 301 7.39 -9.79 -6.66
CA MET A 301 7.20 -8.84 -7.76
C MET A 301 7.23 -9.57 -9.12
N LEU A 302 8.24 -10.42 -9.36
CA LEU A 302 8.33 -11.21 -10.60
C LEU A 302 7.14 -12.15 -10.80
N ARG A 303 6.64 -12.82 -9.75
CA ARG A 303 5.42 -13.64 -9.81
C ARG A 303 4.23 -12.81 -10.30
N ALA A 304 3.97 -11.67 -9.66
CA ALA A 304 2.86 -10.80 -10.03
C ALA A 304 2.98 -10.26 -11.47
N LEU A 305 4.18 -9.84 -11.87
CA LEU A 305 4.46 -9.36 -13.23
C LEU A 305 4.21 -10.43 -14.30
N ARG A 306 4.51 -11.71 -14.01
CA ARG A 306 4.20 -12.84 -14.90
C ARG A 306 2.70 -13.10 -15.01
N LEU A 307 1.98 -13.06 -13.89
CA LEU A 307 0.51 -13.21 -13.86
C LEU A 307 -0.23 -12.11 -14.65
N ALA A 308 0.33 -10.91 -14.72
CA ALA A 308 -0.23 -9.80 -15.50
C ALA A 308 0.43 -9.60 -16.89
N SER A 309 1.25 -10.56 -17.36
CA SER A 309 2.08 -10.38 -18.56
C SER A 309 1.28 -10.22 -19.86
N ASP A 310 0.05 -10.75 -19.91
CA ASP A 310 -0.92 -10.64 -21.02
C ASP A 310 -1.73 -9.32 -21.01
N ARG A 311 -1.48 -8.43 -20.04
CA ARG A 311 -2.22 -7.18 -19.86
C ARG A 311 -1.46 -5.99 -20.42
N ASP A 312 -2.19 -5.08 -21.05
CA ASP A 312 -1.67 -3.78 -21.49
C ASP A 312 -1.41 -2.86 -20.28
N LEU A 313 -0.26 -3.06 -19.62
CA LEU A 313 0.24 -2.25 -18.50
C LEU A 313 1.65 -1.72 -18.79
N ASP A 314 1.91 -0.51 -18.32
CA ASP A 314 3.23 0.13 -18.33
C ASP A 314 3.75 0.25 -16.90
N VAL A 315 4.58 -0.71 -16.48
CA VAL A 315 5.05 -0.82 -15.10
C VAL A 315 6.45 -0.23 -14.96
N ALA A 316 6.62 0.67 -13.99
CA ALA A 316 7.92 1.24 -13.63
C ALA A 316 8.23 0.95 -12.16
N VAL A 317 9.36 0.32 -11.87
CA VAL A 317 9.85 0.19 -10.49
C VAL A 317 10.60 1.46 -10.11
N VAL A 318 10.19 2.11 -9.04
CA VAL A 318 10.75 3.39 -8.57
C VAL A 318 12.00 3.15 -7.74
N SER A 319 13.11 3.79 -8.14
CA SER A 319 14.36 3.83 -7.39
C SER A 319 14.66 5.28 -7.01
N TYR A 320 14.88 5.57 -5.73
CA TYR A 320 15.08 6.96 -5.26
C TYR A 320 16.37 7.58 -5.80
N GLY A 321 17.43 6.78 -5.94
CA GLY A 321 18.66 7.14 -6.63
C GLY A 321 19.07 6.03 -7.58
N ARG A 322 20.33 6.03 -8.02
CA ARG A 322 20.86 5.09 -9.02
C ARG A 322 20.42 3.64 -8.72
N PRO A 323 19.69 2.98 -9.64
CA PRO A 323 19.22 1.61 -9.44
C PRO A 323 20.36 0.66 -9.06
N SER A 324 20.06 -0.33 -8.21
CA SER A 324 21.02 -1.35 -7.83
C SER A 324 21.29 -2.33 -8.97
N GLN A 325 22.25 -3.24 -8.83
CA GLN A 325 22.49 -4.27 -9.85
C GLN A 325 21.32 -5.27 -9.88
N GLU A 326 20.84 -5.64 -8.71
CA GLU A 326 19.74 -6.59 -8.45
C GLU A 326 18.43 -6.09 -9.06
N LEU A 327 18.14 -4.78 -8.96
CA LEU A 327 16.95 -4.22 -9.61
C LEU A 327 17.06 -4.23 -11.14
N ARG A 328 18.25 -4.02 -11.72
CA ARG A 328 18.47 -4.19 -13.17
C ARG A 328 18.37 -5.67 -13.59
N GLU A 329 18.87 -6.57 -12.76
CA GLU A 329 18.78 -8.03 -12.93
C GLU A 329 17.31 -8.48 -12.94
N LEU A 330 16.47 -7.97 -12.02
CA LEU A 330 15.03 -8.24 -11.97
C LEU A 330 14.36 -7.89 -13.30
N VAL A 331 14.59 -6.69 -13.82
CA VAL A 331 13.99 -6.28 -15.10
C VAL A 331 14.50 -7.13 -16.26
N ARG A 332 15.80 -7.41 -16.30
CA ARG A 332 16.41 -8.32 -17.30
C ARG A 332 15.77 -9.72 -17.26
N ARG A 333 15.50 -10.26 -16.08
CA ARG A 333 14.87 -11.58 -15.88
C ARG A 333 13.39 -11.63 -16.28
N TYR A 334 12.67 -10.51 -16.24
CA TYR A 334 11.30 -10.45 -16.73
C TYR A 334 11.22 -10.43 -18.27
N ASP A 335 12.15 -9.74 -18.92
CA ASP A 335 12.21 -9.71 -20.38
C ASP A 335 12.83 -10.97 -21.02
N ASP A 336 13.57 -11.78 -20.25
CA ASP A 336 14.11 -13.06 -20.71
C ASP A 336 12.98 -14.04 -21.12
N PRO A 337 12.90 -14.47 -22.40
CA PRO A 337 11.86 -15.40 -22.85
C PRO A 337 11.97 -16.79 -22.21
N SER A 338 13.15 -17.20 -21.75
CA SER A 338 13.40 -18.54 -21.20
C SER A 338 12.82 -18.73 -19.79
N ASP A 339 12.60 -17.65 -19.05
CA ASP A 339 12.03 -17.64 -17.68
C ASP A 339 10.50 -17.42 -17.71
N ARG A 340 9.86 -17.57 -18.89
CA ARG A 340 8.39 -17.47 -19.10
C ARG A 340 7.66 -18.82 -19.16
N SER A 341 8.41 -19.91 -19.09
CA SER A 341 7.89 -21.28 -19.16
C SER A 341 8.18 -22.04 -17.86
N ASN A 342 7.51 -21.62 -16.79
CA ASN A 342 7.25 -22.36 -15.54
C ASN A 342 6.17 -21.62 -14.73
#